data_AF-A0A956DU45-F1
#
_entry.id   AF-A0A956DU45-F1
#
_cell.length_a   1.000
_cell.length_b   1.000
_cell.length_c   1.000
_cell.angle_alpha   90.00
_cell.angle_beta   90.00
_cell.angle_gamma   90.00
#
_symmetry.space_group_name_H-M   'P 1'
#
loop_
_entity.id
_entity.type
_entity.pdbx_description
1 polymer ?
#
loop_
_entity_poly.entity_id
_entity_poly.type
_entity_poly.pdbx_seq_one_letter_code
_entity_poly.pdbx_strand_id
1 'polypeptide(L)'
;MGIAPGAFITSNIELVTPIAEGAMGSVWVAYHHRLQTRVAVKFVSDKLGEDTPEALARFEREASTASQIKSSHVVQTFDSGVTVDGEPFMVMELLEGESLGNRLRRGQLLSLGEGATILAQIARALMKAHALGIVHRDIKPD
;
A
#
# COMPACT_ATOMS: atom_id res chain seq x y z
N MET A 1 11.21 -19.49 3.75
CA MET A 1 10.05 -19.98 2.98
C MET A 1 9.60 -18.81 2.12
N GLY A 2 9.77 -18.86 0.79
CA GLY A 2 9.67 -17.65 -0.05
C GLY A 2 8.25 -17.07 -0.14
N ILE A 3 8.16 -15.80 -0.59
CA ILE A 3 6.90 -15.13 -0.94
C ILE A 3 6.21 -15.91 -2.08
N ALA A 4 5.16 -16.66 -1.73
CA ALA A 4 4.41 -17.49 -2.68
C ALA A 4 2.95 -17.69 -2.22
N PRO A 5 2.02 -18.07 -3.12
CA PRO A 5 0.67 -18.45 -2.74
C PRO A 5 0.66 -19.56 -1.67
N GLY A 6 -0.19 -19.41 -0.65
CA GLY A 6 -0.29 -20.31 0.50
C GLY A 6 0.77 -20.10 1.58
N ALA A 7 1.75 -19.22 1.37
CA ALA A 7 2.76 -18.92 2.39
C ALA A 7 2.18 -18.08 3.52
N PHE A 8 2.53 -18.43 4.76
CA PHE A 8 2.20 -17.64 5.94
C PHE A 8 3.37 -16.71 6.28
N ILE A 9 3.13 -15.40 6.24
CA ILE A 9 4.15 -14.40 6.61
C ILE A 9 4.11 -14.03 8.09
N THR A 10 2.96 -14.27 8.72
CA THR A 10 2.78 -14.29 10.18
C THR A 10 1.88 -15.47 10.51
N SER A 11 1.62 -15.73 11.80
CA SER A 11 0.69 -16.77 12.23
C SER A 11 -0.75 -16.59 11.73
N ASN A 12 -1.11 -15.41 11.23
CA ASN A 12 -2.50 -15.09 10.86
C ASN A 12 -2.65 -14.51 9.45
N ILE A 13 -1.57 -14.41 8.67
CA ILE A 13 -1.61 -13.78 7.33
C ILE A 13 -1.05 -14.75 6.31
N GLU A 14 -1.93 -15.21 5.43
CA GLU A 14 -1.63 -16.14 4.36
C GLU A 14 -1.69 -15.43 3.00
N LEU A 15 -0.63 -15.55 2.20
CA LEU A 15 -0.58 -14.98 0.85
C LEU A 15 -1.48 -15.77 -0.10
N VAL A 16 -2.25 -15.06 -0.91
CA VAL A 16 -3.22 -15.67 -1.85
C VAL A 16 -2.76 -15.52 -3.29
N THR A 17 -2.59 -14.28 -3.76
CA THR A 17 -2.20 -14.01 -5.16
C THR A 17 -1.40 -12.72 -5.25
N PRO A 18 -0.39 -12.63 -6.13
CA PRO A 18 0.27 -11.37 -6.41
C PRO A 18 -0.69 -10.39 -7.11
N ILE A 19 -0.55 -9.11 -6.80
CA ILE A 19 -1.26 -7.99 -7.45
C ILE A 19 -0.29 -7.24 -8.36
N ALA A 20 0.90 -6.91 -7.85
CA ALA A 20 1.89 -6.12 -8.57
C ALA A 20 3.32 -6.47 -8.13
N GLU A 21 4.27 -6.29 -9.04
CA GLU A 21 5.71 -6.35 -8.78
C GLU A 21 6.38 -5.15 -9.46
N GLY A 22 7.31 -4.50 -8.77
CA GLY A 22 8.05 -3.35 -9.30
C GLY A 22 9.34 -3.10 -8.53
N ALA A 23 10.01 -1.98 -8.86
CA ALA A 23 11.30 -1.63 -8.26
C ALA A 23 11.26 -1.51 -6.73
N MET A 24 10.15 -1.01 -6.18
CA MET A 24 9.99 -0.82 -4.73
C MET A 24 9.50 -2.07 -3.98
N GLY A 25 9.30 -3.21 -4.67
CA GLY A 25 8.79 -4.42 -4.04
C GLY A 25 7.61 -5.08 -4.77
N SER A 26 6.91 -5.93 -4.04
CA SER A 26 5.72 -6.64 -4.53
C SER A 26 4.51 -6.40 -3.63
N VAL A 27 3.32 -6.44 -4.22
CA VAL A 27 2.05 -6.31 -3.50
C VAL A 27 1.22 -7.56 -3.75
N TRP A 28 0.64 -8.11 -2.69
CA TRP A 28 -0.10 -9.36 -2.69
C TRP A 28 -1.48 -9.18 -2.07
N VAL A 29 -2.47 -9.91 -2.56
CA VAL A 29 -3.66 -10.22 -1.78
C VAL A 29 -3.26 -11.26 -0.74
N ALA A 30 -3.67 -11.05 0.50
CA ALA A 30 -3.55 -12.01 1.58
C ALA A 30 -4.87 -12.17 2.32
N TYR A 31 -5.03 -13.29 3.01
CA TYR A 31 -6.14 -13.53 3.93
C TYR A 31 -5.66 -13.36 5.36
N HIS A 32 -6.29 -12.45 6.11
CA HIS A 32 -6.04 -12.26 7.52
C HIS A 32 -7.00 -13.13 8.34
N HIS A 33 -6.53 -14.31 8.77
CA HIS A 33 -7.31 -15.33 9.47
C HIS A 33 -7.95 -14.84 10.77
N ARG A 34 -7.27 -14.03 11.58
CA ARG A 34 -7.87 -13.49 12.81
C ARG A 34 -9.01 -12.49 12.55
N LEU A 35 -8.89 -11.67 11.50
CA LEU A 35 -9.89 -10.68 11.13
C LEU A 35 -10.94 -11.21 10.14
N GLN A 36 -10.74 -12.44 9.62
CA GLN A 36 -11.59 -13.10 8.64
C GLN A 36 -11.85 -12.24 7.40
N THR A 37 -10.83 -11.52 6.93
CA THR A 37 -10.94 -10.58 5.80
C THR A 37 -9.72 -10.62 4.88
N ARG A 38 -9.89 -10.15 3.65
CA ARG A 38 -8.79 -9.98 2.69
C ARG A 38 -8.10 -8.64 2.91
N VAL A 39 -6.78 -8.66 2.80
CA VAL A 39 -5.91 -7.49 2.96
C VAL A 39 -4.91 -7.46 1.82
N ALA A 40 -4.32 -6.29 1.58
CA ALA A 40 -3.15 -6.19 0.72
C ALA A 40 -1.89 -6.24 1.58
N VAL A 41 -0.85 -6.93 1.11
CA VAL A 41 0.46 -6.98 1.75
C VAL A 41 1.50 -6.47 0.78
N LYS A 42 2.21 -5.41 1.16
CA LYS A 42 3.35 -4.88 0.41
C LYS A 42 4.65 -5.37 1.04
N PHE A 43 5.47 -6.03 0.25
CA PHE A 43 6.87 -6.36 0.57
C PHE A 43 7.78 -5.31 -0.05
N VAL A 44 8.91 -5.02 0.59
CA VAL A 44 9.99 -4.20 0.00
C VAL A 44 10.97 -5.12 -0.72
N SER A 45 11.48 -4.71 -1.87
CA SER A 45 12.45 -5.52 -2.65
C SER A 45 13.89 -5.23 -2.24
N ASP A 46 14.66 -6.29 -1.95
CA ASP A 46 16.11 -6.24 -1.69
C ASP A 46 16.95 -5.80 -2.91
N LYS A 47 16.38 -5.82 -4.12
CA LYS A 47 17.10 -5.62 -5.39
C LYS A 47 17.74 -4.23 -5.58
N LEU A 48 17.50 -3.25 -4.71
CA LEU A 48 18.22 -1.96 -4.72
C LEU A 48 19.50 -1.97 -3.86
N GLY A 49 19.91 -3.09 -3.25
CA GLY A 49 20.98 -3.09 -2.25
C GLY A 49 20.53 -2.40 -0.95
N GLU A 50 19.22 -2.44 -0.70
CA GLU A 50 18.53 -1.83 0.44
C GLU A 50 18.48 -2.75 1.68
N ASP A 51 19.37 -3.75 1.78
CA ASP A 51 19.74 -4.47 3.02
C ASP A 51 20.49 -3.55 4.01
N THR A 52 20.14 -2.27 4.02
CA THR A 52 20.66 -1.29 4.95
C THR A 52 19.62 -1.08 6.05
N PRO A 53 20.03 -1.03 7.33
CA PRO A 53 19.15 -0.63 8.42
C PRO A 53 18.39 0.68 8.16
N GLU A 54 18.91 1.53 7.26
CA GLU A 54 18.30 2.78 6.84
C GLU A 54 17.04 2.61 5.98
N ALA A 55 17.02 1.66 5.04
CA ALA A 55 15.85 1.40 4.20
C ALA A 55 14.70 0.78 5.01
N LEU A 56 15.03 -0.16 5.91
CA LEU A 56 14.07 -0.70 6.87
C LEU A 56 13.52 0.40 7.78
N ALA A 57 14.39 1.25 8.34
CA ALA A 57 13.94 2.37 9.17
C ALA A 57 13.08 3.38 8.38
N ARG A 58 13.34 3.58 7.08
CA ARG A 58 12.48 4.40 6.21
C ARG A 58 11.11 3.74 6.03
N PHE A 59 11.07 2.44 5.76
CA PHE A 59 9.84 1.69 5.60
C PHE A 59 8.98 1.71 6.87
N GLU A 60 9.57 1.45 8.04
CA GLU A 60 8.87 1.52 9.32
C GLU A 60 8.33 2.92 9.60
N ARG A 61 9.12 3.95 9.29
CA ARG A 61 8.66 5.35 9.39
C ARG A 61 7.49 5.60 8.46
N GLU A 62 7.54 5.14 7.21
CA GLU A 62 6.44 5.29 6.26
C GLU A 62 5.17 4.56 6.73
N ALA A 63 5.30 3.32 7.21
CA ALA A 63 4.21 2.54 7.79
C ALA A 63 3.53 3.28 8.96
N SER A 64 4.35 3.70 9.93
CA SER A 64 3.88 4.42 11.11
C SER A 64 3.21 5.73 10.73
N THR A 65 3.82 6.49 9.82
CA THR A 65 3.33 7.78 9.36
C THR A 65 2.01 7.65 8.59
N ALA A 66 1.91 6.68 7.68
CA ALA A 66 0.69 6.39 6.92
C ALA A 66 -0.46 5.95 7.84
N SER A 67 -0.18 5.11 8.84
CA SER A 67 -1.18 4.63 9.80
C SER A 67 -1.85 5.73 10.63
N GLN A 68 -1.19 6.89 10.78
CA GLN A 68 -1.72 8.02 11.55
C GLN A 68 -2.75 8.84 10.76
N ILE A 69 -2.78 8.73 9.42
CA ILE A 69 -3.66 9.53 8.58
C ILE A 69 -5.05 8.91 8.56
N LYS A 70 -5.96 9.42 9.39
CA LYS A 70 -7.36 8.99 9.43
C LYS A 70 -8.20 9.71 8.37
N SER A 71 -8.44 9.05 7.24
CA SER A 71 -9.25 9.57 6.13
C SER A 71 -9.84 8.43 5.29
N SER A 72 -11.07 8.58 4.79
CA SER A 72 -11.68 7.66 3.82
C SER A 72 -11.06 7.72 2.42
N HIS A 73 -10.06 8.59 2.22
CA HIS A 73 -9.36 8.82 0.96
C HIS A 73 -7.87 8.49 1.07
N VAL A 74 -7.48 7.76 2.10
CA VAL A 74 -6.12 7.26 2.32
C VAL A 74 -6.23 5.78 2.67
N VAL A 75 -5.44 4.94 2.00
CA VAL A 75 -5.39 3.50 2.28
C VAL A 75 -5.00 3.30 3.74
N GLN A 76 -5.80 2.53 4.47
CA GLN A 76 -5.50 2.25 5.86
C GLN A 76 -4.38 1.22 6.00
N THR A 77 -3.34 1.55 6.76
CA THR A 77 -2.33 0.58 7.21
C THR A 77 -2.82 -0.10 8.48
N PHE A 78 -2.85 -1.43 8.48
CA PHE A 78 -3.29 -2.24 9.61
C PHE A 78 -2.13 -2.72 10.47
N ASP A 79 -1.01 -3.10 9.85
CA ASP A 79 0.14 -3.67 10.54
C ASP A 79 1.41 -3.55 9.67
N SER A 80 2.57 -3.74 10.27
CA SER A 80 3.86 -3.84 9.57
C SER A 80 4.84 -4.63 10.40
N GLY A 81 5.77 -5.32 9.74
CA GLY A 81 6.81 -6.07 10.44
C GLY A 81 7.83 -6.66 9.49
N VAL A 82 8.50 -7.70 9.97
CA VAL A 82 9.52 -8.45 9.22
C VAL A 82 9.13 -9.92 9.28
N THR A 83 9.18 -10.62 8.14
CA THR A 83 8.88 -12.05 8.08
C THR A 83 9.95 -12.86 8.83
N VAL A 84 9.69 -14.15 9.06
CA VAL A 84 10.68 -15.06 9.65
C VAL A 84 11.95 -15.15 8.81
N ASP A 85 11.84 -14.97 7.50
CA ASP A 85 12.96 -14.98 6.56
C ASP A 85 13.64 -13.61 6.40
N GLY A 86 13.21 -12.58 7.14
CA GLY A 86 13.86 -11.27 7.19
C GLY A 86 13.27 -10.21 6.25
N GLU A 87 12.19 -10.50 5.54
CA GLU A 87 11.62 -9.58 4.56
C GLU A 87 10.66 -8.57 5.21
N PRO A 88 10.85 -7.26 5.03
CA PRO A 88 9.94 -6.24 5.56
C PRO A 88 8.59 -6.25 4.83
N PHE A 89 7.49 -6.17 5.58
CA PHE A 89 6.15 -6.16 5.02
C PHE A 89 5.22 -5.13 5.71
N MET A 90 4.22 -4.68 4.97
CA MET A 90 3.15 -3.81 5.45
C MET A 90 1.80 -4.39 5.04
N VAL A 91 0.90 -4.51 6.01
CA VAL A 91 -0.48 -4.97 5.83
C VAL A 91 -1.38 -3.76 5.72
N MET A 92 -2.16 -3.70 4.66
CA MET A 92 -2.99 -2.55 4.33
C MET A 92 -4.36 -2.97 3.81
N GLU A 93 -5.27 -2.01 3.75
CA GLU A 93 -6.58 -2.16 3.13
C GLU A 93 -6.44 -2.67 1.69
N LEU A 94 -7.22 -3.69 1.36
CA LEU A 94 -7.36 -4.16 -0.02
C LEU A 94 -8.43 -3.32 -0.71
N LEU A 95 -8.02 -2.46 -1.65
CA LEU A 95 -8.95 -1.70 -2.46
C LEU A 95 -9.54 -2.56 -3.58
N GLU A 96 -10.85 -2.50 -3.76
CA GLU A 96 -11.56 -3.10 -4.89
C GLU A 96 -11.88 -2.03 -5.93
N GLY A 97 -11.35 -2.17 -7.15
CA GLY A 97 -11.55 -1.19 -8.22
C GLY A 97 -10.41 -1.17 -9.24
N GLU A 98 -10.25 -0.03 -9.93
CA GLU A 98 -9.14 0.23 -10.85
C GLU A 98 -8.41 1.52 -10.45
N SER A 99 -7.11 1.63 -10.78
CA SER A 99 -6.37 2.88 -10.63
C SER A 99 -6.91 3.95 -11.60
N LEU A 100 -6.75 5.22 -11.22
CA LEU A 100 -7.13 6.33 -12.08
C LEU A 100 -6.34 6.31 -13.39
N GLY A 101 -5.07 5.92 -13.34
CA GLY A 101 -4.21 5.77 -14.51
C GLY A 101 -4.74 4.74 -15.51
N ASN A 102 -5.19 3.58 -15.01
CA ASN A 102 -5.83 2.56 -15.86
C ASN A 102 -7.11 3.08 -16.50
N ARG A 103 -7.96 3.76 -15.72
CA ARG A 103 -9.20 4.36 -16.23
C ARG A 103 -8.93 5.38 -17.34
N LEU A 104 -7.96 6.27 -17.13
CA LEU A 104 -7.57 7.28 -18.12
C LEU A 104 -6.98 6.67 -19.39
N ARG A 105 -6.15 5.61 -19.26
CA ARG A 105 -5.57 4.89 -20.41
C ARG A 105 -6.61 4.20 -21.29
N ARG A 106 -7.76 3.82 -20.74
CA ARG A 106 -8.89 3.25 -21.52
C ARG A 106 -9.58 4.28 -22.43
N GLY A 107 -9.12 5.53 -22.47
CA GLY A 107 -9.65 6.58 -23.33
C GLY A 107 -10.95 7.20 -22.82
N GLN A 108 -11.36 6.88 -21.58
CA GLN A 108 -12.50 7.53 -20.95
C GLN A 108 -12.08 8.90 -20.42
N LEU A 109 -12.42 9.95 -21.15
CA LEU A 109 -12.34 11.31 -20.64
C LEU A 109 -13.27 11.44 -19.44
N LEU A 110 -12.74 11.93 -18.32
CA LEU A 110 -13.55 12.27 -17.17
C LEU A 110 -14.39 13.49 -17.53
N SER A 111 -15.67 13.47 -17.17
CA SER A 111 -16.45 14.71 -17.13
C SER A 111 -15.83 15.67 -16.12
N LEU A 112 -16.09 16.98 -16.30
CA LEU A 112 -15.64 17.99 -15.35
C LEU A 112 -16.10 17.69 -13.91
N GLY A 113 -17.31 17.15 -13.75
CA GLY A 113 -17.86 16.78 -12.43
C GLY A 113 -17.12 15.62 -11.78
N GLU A 114 -16.77 14.58 -12.55
CA GLU A 114 -15.97 13.45 -12.03
C GLU A 114 -14.56 13.89 -11.65
N GLY A 115 -13.91 14.67 -12.52
CA GLY A 115 -12.57 15.22 -12.26
C GLY A 115 -12.56 16.08 -10.99
N ALA A 116 -13.53 16.99 -10.84
CA ALA A 116 -13.67 17.81 -9.64
C ALA A 116 -13.90 16.97 -8.37
N THR A 117 -14.70 15.91 -8.48
CA THR A 117 -14.95 14.99 -7.35
C THR A 117 -13.68 14.29 -6.91
N ILE A 118 -12.94 13.70 -7.84
CA ILE A 118 -11.68 13.00 -7.57
C ILE A 118 -10.66 13.95 -6.95
N LEU A 119 -10.46 15.13 -7.53
CA LEU A 119 -9.53 16.14 -7.02
C LEU A 119 -9.92 16.60 -5.61
N ALA A 120 -11.20 16.78 -5.31
CA ALA A 120 -11.66 17.14 -3.98
C ALA A 120 -11.37 16.04 -2.93
N GLN A 121 -11.50 14.76 -3.32
CA GLN A 121 -11.17 13.62 -2.46
C GLN A 121 -9.65 13.56 -2.18
N ILE A 122 -8.83 13.71 -3.22
CA ILE A 122 -7.36 13.77 -3.11
C ILE A 122 -6.93 14.95 -2.22
N ALA A 123 -7.50 16.14 -2.43
CA ALA A 123 -7.19 17.32 -1.63
C ALA A 123 -7.52 17.11 -0.14
N ARG A 124 -8.64 16.45 0.18
CA ARG A 124 -8.98 16.08 1.56
C ARG A 124 -7.96 15.13 2.18
N ALA A 125 -7.51 14.12 1.44
CA ALA A 125 -6.46 13.21 1.88
C ALA A 125 -5.14 13.95 2.18
N LEU A 126 -4.67 14.76 1.21
CA LEU A 126 -3.44 15.53 1.33
C LEU A 126 -3.49 16.54 2.47
N MET A 127 -4.62 17.22 2.67
CA MET A 127 -4.79 18.15 3.79
C MET A 127 -4.61 17.45 5.15
N LYS A 128 -5.13 16.22 5.30
CA LYS A 128 -4.95 15.43 6.52
C LYS A 128 -3.49 15.00 6.71
N ALA A 129 -2.81 14.59 5.64
CA ALA A 129 -1.39 14.25 5.67
C ALA A 129 -0.54 15.47 6.06
N HIS A 130 -0.75 16.61 5.40
CA HIS A 130 0.00 17.85 5.64
C HIS A 130 -0.22 18.40 7.05
N ALA A 131 -1.42 18.24 7.64
CA ALA A 131 -1.68 18.62 9.03
C ALA A 131 -0.84 17.84 10.05
N LEU A 132 -0.30 16.68 9.66
CA LEU A 132 0.63 15.86 10.44
C LEU A 132 2.09 16.08 10.03
N GLY A 133 2.38 17.04 9.14
CA GLY A 133 3.72 17.30 8.61
C GLY A 133 4.19 16.31 7.55
N ILE A 134 3.28 15.50 6.99
CA ILE A 134 3.59 14.41 6.07
C ILE A 134 3.40 14.89 4.63
N VAL A 135 4.43 14.74 3.80
CA VAL A 135 4.37 15.06 2.36
C VAL A 135 4.44 13.76 1.56
N HIS A 136 3.46 13.51 0.67
CA HIS A 136 3.37 12.26 -0.07
C HIS A 136 4.53 12.04 -1.07
N ARG A 137 5.00 13.11 -1.71
CA ARG A 137 6.14 13.14 -2.66
C ARG A 137 6.00 12.37 -3.98
N ASP A 138 5.09 11.39 -4.08
CA ASP A 138 4.87 10.61 -5.30
C ASP A 138 3.39 10.55 -5.73
N ILE A 139 2.72 11.71 -5.79
CA ILE A 139 1.32 11.75 -6.24
C ILE A 139 1.25 11.55 -7.76
N LYS A 140 0.55 10.50 -8.17
CA LYS A 140 0.33 10.11 -9.57
C LYS A 140 -1.00 9.35 -9.70
N PRO A 141 -1.54 9.18 -10.91
CA PRO A 141 -2.84 8.51 -11.09
C PRO A 141 -2.78 6.98 -10.92
N ASP A 142 -1.58 6.38 -10.87
CA ASP A 142 -1.38 4.93 -10.72
C ASP A 142 -1.35 4.46 -9.27
#